data_AF-A0A1V5BH23-F1
#
_entry.id   AF-A0A1V5BH23-F1
#
_cell.length_a   1.000
_cell.length_b   1.000
_cell.length_c   1.000
_cell.angle_alpha   90.00
_cell.angle_beta   90.00
_cell.angle_gamma   90.00
#
_symmetry.space_group_name_H-M   'P 1'
#
loop_
_entity.id
_entity.type
_entity.pdbx_description
1 polymer ?
#
loop_
_entity_poly.entity_id
_entity_poly.type
_entity_poly.pdbx_seq_one_letter_code
_entity_poly.pdbx_strand_id
1 'polypeptide(L)'
;MISVGVDVGNKFTKAVVLKDGQVISKSIVLSGFDQKQSANEAYDQAIKEAGISKNDVNYVLATGAGKKEVDFANDVVSEVGAGARGAVYFFPSGRTIIDVGAEDGRASKCDQNGKIVDFAVNEKCAAGAGSFSESMARALEVPLEEIGPLALQSNNVIYMNAQCTVFAESEVVSLIHAKTSKADISKAVHDAIAARIISMARRVGVEKDLVMIGGVGNNVGFLKALGDGLEIEVLVPDKPEYVCAIGAALIAAERN
;
A
#
# COMPACT_ATOMS: atom_id res chain seq x y z
N MET A 1 -20.94 16.01 9.76
CA MET A 1 -20.46 16.08 8.37
C MET A 1 -20.10 14.69 7.91
N ILE A 2 -20.50 14.31 6.68
CA ILE A 2 -20.17 13.01 6.09
C ILE A 2 -19.33 13.24 4.84
N SER A 3 -18.13 12.67 4.82
CA SER A 3 -17.23 12.72 3.66
C SER A 3 -16.82 11.31 3.25
N VAL A 4 -16.46 11.14 1.97
CA VAL A 4 -16.04 9.85 1.44
C VAL A 4 -14.74 9.99 0.66
N GLY A 5 -13.83 9.05 0.91
CA GLY A 5 -12.61 8.89 0.11
C GLY A 5 -12.71 7.63 -0.72
N VAL A 6 -12.45 7.73 -2.03
CA VAL A 6 -12.45 6.59 -2.96
C VAL A 6 -11.05 6.44 -3.53
N ASP A 7 -10.37 5.34 -3.21
CA ASP A 7 -9.04 5.01 -3.71
C ASP A 7 -9.12 3.90 -4.76
N VAL A 8 -8.98 4.26 -6.02
CA VAL A 8 -9.00 3.34 -7.17
C VAL A 8 -7.58 2.88 -7.49
N GLY A 9 -7.13 1.82 -6.81
CA GLY A 9 -5.82 1.21 -7.03
C GLY A 9 -5.80 0.26 -8.23
N ASN A 10 -4.62 -0.32 -8.52
CA ASN A 10 -4.48 -1.25 -9.67
C ASN A 10 -5.10 -2.63 -9.41
N LYS A 11 -5.12 -3.10 -8.16
CA LYS A 11 -5.70 -4.40 -7.78
C LYS A 11 -7.00 -4.28 -7.01
N PHE A 12 -7.11 -3.26 -6.15
CA PHE A 12 -8.28 -3.07 -5.29
C PHE A 12 -8.73 -1.62 -5.27
N THR A 13 -10.05 -1.45 -5.34
CA THR A 13 -10.74 -0.18 -5.16
C THR A 13 -11.35 -0.15 -3.76
N LYS A 14 -11.07 0.93 -3.01
CA LYS A 14 -11.46 1.07 -1.61
C LYS A 14 -12.30 2.33 -1.45
N ALA A 15 -13.38 2.25 -0.69
CA ALA A 15 -14.12 3.43 -0.27
C ALA A 15 -14.21 3.48 1.25
N VAL A 16 -14.04 4.68 1.82
CA VAL A 16 -14.12 4.92 3.26
C VAL A 16 -15.05 6.09 3.53
N VAL A 17 -16.04 5.87 4.39
CA VAL A 17 -16.97 6.90 4.84
C VAL A 17 -16.52 7.41 6.20
N LEU A 18 -16.33 8.73 6.30
CA LEU A 18 -16.12 9.42 7.56
C LEU A 18 -17.40 10.13 7.98
N LYS A 19 -17.70 10.12 9.28
CA LYS A 19 -18.65 11.01 9.92
C LYS A 19 -17.95 11.77 11.04
N ASP A 20 -17.93 13.08 10.94
CA ASP A 20 -17.31 13.99 11.93
C ASP A 20 -15.84 13.60 12.22
N GLY A 21 -15.10 13.24 11.15
CA GLY A 21 -13.69 12.86 11.21
C GLY A 21 -13.42 11.41 11.63
N GLN A 22 -14.46 10.61 11.93
CA GLN A 22 -14.32 9.21 12.34
C GLN A 22 -14.78 8.25 11.26
N VAL A 23 -14.04 7.15 11.06
CA VAL A 23 -14.41 6.09 10.12
C VAL A 23 -15.67 5.37 10.60
N ILE A 24 -16.73 5.38 9.80
CA ILE A 24 -17.98 4.67 10.11
C ILE A 24 -18.23 3.45 9.22
N SER A 25 -17.64 3.40 8.01
CA SER A 25 -17.66 2.21 7.16
C SER A 25 -16.48 2.19 6.19
N LYS A 26 -16.20 1.00 5.64
CA LYS A 26 -15.15 0.79 4.63
C LYS A 26 -15.51 -0.38 3.74
N SER A 27 -15.27 -0.24 2.45
CA SER A 27 -15.44 -1.33 1.47
C SER A 27 -14.16 -1.54 0.68
N ILE A 28 -13.98 -2.77 0.20
CA ILE A 28 -12.89 -3.13 -0.71
C ILE A 28 -13.45 -4.08 -1.76
N VAL A 29 -13.19 -3.77 -3.02
CA VAL A 29 -13.59 -4.59 -4.17
C VAL A 29 -12.40 -4.76 -5.10
N LEU A 30 -12.42 -5.79 -5.93
CA LEU A 30 -11.40 -6.00 -6.96
C LEU A 30 -11.51 -4.90 -8.02
N SER A 31 -10.38 -4.28 -8.37
CA SER A 31 -10.32 -3.34 -9.49
C SER A 31 -10.35 -4.13 -10.78
N GLY A 32 -11.47 -4.03 -11.50
CA GLY A 32 -11.67 -4.68 -12.78
C GLY A 32 -11.14 -3.84 -13.95
N PHE A 33 -11.37 -4.35 -15.16
CA PHE A 33 -11.10 -3.60 -16.40
C PHE A 33 -11.91 -2.29 -16.45
N ASP A 34 -13.18 -2.34 -16.02
CA ASP A 34 -14.01 -1.16 -15.85
C ASP A 34 -13.79 -0.56 -14.44
N GLN A 35 -12.83 0.35 -14.36
CA GLN A 35 -12.49 1.03 -13.11
C GLN A 35 -13.63 1.91 -12.57
N LYS A 36 -14.47 2.47 -13.46
CA LYS A 36 -15.64 3.25 -13.08
C LYS A 36 -16.68 2.35 -12.39
N GLN A 37 -16.91 1.15 -12.91
CA GLN A 37 -17.78 0.17 -12.27
C GLN A 37 -17.26 -0.20 -10.88
N SER A 38 -15.96 -0.54 -10.75
CA SER A 38 -15.36 -0.86 -9.45
C SER A 38 -15.44 0.30 -8.45
N ALA A 39 -15.30 1.55 -8.90
CA ALA A 39 -15.47 2.72 -8.04
C ALA A 39 -16.90 2.89 -7.52
N ASN A 40 -17.90 2.72 -8.39
CA ASN A 40 -19.31 2.76 -8.00
C ASN A 40 -19.67 1.62 -7.03
N GLU A 41 -19.17 0.40 -7.29
CA GLU A 41 -19.42 -0.76 -6.43
C GLU A 41 -18.82 -0.56 -5.02
N ALA A 42 -17.56 -0.12 -4.94
CA ALA A 42 -16.93 0.19 -3.65
C ALA A 42 -17.71 1.27 -2.90
N TYR A 43 -18.04 2.38 -3.58
CA TYR A 43 -18.80 3.46 -2.98
C TYR A 43 -20.16 2.99 -2.44
N ASP A 44 -20.93 2.28 -3.26
CA ASP A 44 -22.28 1.80 -2.90
C ASP A 44 -22.24 0.82 -1.74
N GLN A 45 -21.24 -0.07 -1.69
CA GLN A 45 -21.05 -0.97 -0.56
C GLN A 45 -20.73 -0.19 0.72
N ALA A 46 -19.83 0.80 0.68
CA ALA A 46 -19.47 1.58 1.86
C ALA A 46 -20.66 2.41 2.38
N ILE A 47 -21.45 3.02 1.49
CA ILE A 47 -22.67 3.75 1.84
C ILE A 47 -23.70 2.83 2.50
N LYS A 48 -23.92 1.64 1.91
CA LYS A 48 -24.84 0.64 2.46
C LYS A 48 -24.40 0.16 3.84
N GLU A 49 -23.12 -0.14 4.02
CA GLU A 49 -22.57 -0.57 5.31
C GLU A 49 -22.62 0.53 6.38
N ALA A 50 -22.51 1.80 5.98
CA ALA A 50 -22.72 2.94 6.88
C ALA A 50 -24.19 3.14 7.27
N GLY A 51 -25.14 2.52 6.56
CA GLY A 51 -26.57 2.71 6.80
C GLY A 51 -27.06 4.13 6.49
N ILE A 52 -26.43 4.82 5.53
CA ILE A 52 -26.77 6.19 5.12
C ILE A 52 -27.25 6.24 3.66
N SER A 53 -27.83 7.37 3.26
CA SER A 53 -28.15 7.67 1.86
C SER A 53 -26.98 8.35 1.16
N LYS A 54 -26.87 8.16 -0.16
CA LYS A 54 -25.92 8.93 -0.99
C LYS A 54 -26.13 10.45 -0.86
N ASN A 55 -27.37 10.88 -0.61
CA ASN A 55 -27.71 12.30 -0.44
C ASN A 55 -27.22 12.87 0.90
N ASP A 56 -26.83 12.04 1.86
CA ASP A 56 -26.27 12.48 3.14
C ASP A 56 -24.78 12.82 3.03
N VAL A 57 -24.12 12.40 1.94
CA VAL A 57 -22.69 12.63 1.70
C VAL A 57 -22.48 14.06 1.23
N ASN A 58 -21.64 14.80 1.96
CA ASN A 58 -21.38 16.19 1.65
C ASN A 58 -20.26 16.36 0.60
N TYR A 59 -19.23 15.52 0.67
CA TYR A 59 -18.08 15.63 -0.23
C TYR A 59 -17.43 14.27 -0.47
N VAL A 60 -17.11 13.99 -1.73
CA VAL A 60 -16.40 12.80 -2.19
C VAL A 60 -15.08 13.23 -2.82
N LEU A 61 -13.97 12.66 -2.36
CA LEU A 61 -12.66 12.90 -2.95
C LEU A 61 -12.04 11.59 -3.44
N ALA A 62 -11.61 11.58 -4.70
CA ALA A 62 -11.00 10.40 -5.30
C ALA A 62 -9.47 10.45 -5.29
N THR A 63 -8.85 9.30 -5.11
CA THR A 63 -7.41 9.07 -5.24
C THR A 63 -7.15 7.72 -5.91
N GLY A 64 -5.90 7.32 -6.03
CA GLY A 64 -5.55 6.11 -6.78
C GLY A 64 -5.09 6.38 -8.22
N ALA A 65 -4.61 5.33 -8.88
CA ALA A 65 -4.28 5.33 -10.31
C ALA A 65 -5.52 5.65 -11.17
N GLY A 66 -6.68 5.10 -10.80
CA GLY A 66 -7.96 5.26 -11.50
C GLY A 66 -8.82 6.43 -11.02
N LYS A 67 -8.28 7.38 -10.24
CA LYS A 67 -9.05 8.49 -9.65
C LYS A 67 -9.89 9.31 -10.62
N LYS A 68 -9.49 9.38 -11.90
CA LYS A 68 -10.21 10.11 -12.96
C LYS A 68 -11.47 9.39 -13.44
N GLU A 69 -11.59 8.10 -13.16
CA GLU A 69 -12.76 7.28 -13.52
C GLU A 69 -13.90 7.41 -12.50
N VAL A 70 -13.67 8.09 -11.37
CA VAL A 70 -14.65 8.36 -10.32
C VAL A 70 -15.44 9.63 -10.68
N ASP A 71 -16.37 9.52 -11.62
CA ASP A 71 -17.13 10.66 -12.17
C ASP A 71 -18.09 11.34 -11.16
N PHE A 72 -18.43 10.65 -10.08
CA PHE A 72 -19.22 11.18 -8.97
C PHE A 72 -18.38 11.87 -7.88
N ALA A 73 -17.04 11.88 -7.98
CA ALA A 73 -16.19 12.59 -7.05
C ALA A 73 -16.28 14.11 -7.27
N ASN A 74 -16.25 14.88 -6.19
CA ASN A 74 -16.23 16.35 -6.26
C ASN A 74 -14.88 16.88 -6.74
N ASP A 75 -13.79 16.21 -6.36
CA ASP A 75 -12.42 16.52 -6.81
C ASP A 75 -11.52 15.29 -6.64
N VAL A 76 -10.26 15.42 -7.04
CA VAL A 76 -9.23 14.39 -6.93
C VAL A 76 -8.04 14.87 -6.10
N VAL A 77 -7.33 13.92 -5.49
CA VAL A 77 -6.05 14.15 -4.82
C VAL A 77 -5.02 13.10 -5.23
N SER A 78 -3.74 13.49 -5.23
CA SER A 78 -2.65 12.55 -5.47
C SER A 78 -2.61 11.45 -4.41
N GLU A 79 -2.21 10.24 -4.81
CA GLU A 79 -2.10 9.08 -3.92
C GLU A 79 -1.06 9.34 -2.81
N VAL A 80 0.05 9.99 -3.15
CA VAL A 80 1.08 10.40 -2.19
C VAL A 80 0.51 11.39 -1.17
N GLY A 81 -0.26 12.39 -1.60
CA GLY A 81 -0.90 13.35 -0.70
C GLY A 81 -1.96 12.72 0.20
N ALA A 82 -2.79 11.84 -0.35
CA ALA A 82 -3.78 11.10 0.42
C ALA A 82 -3.11 10.16 1.44
N GLY A 83 -2.12 9.37 1.00
CA GLY A 83 -1.36 8.46 1.84
C GLY A 83 -0.67 9.18 3.00
N ALA A 84 -0.01 10.32 2.74
CA ALA A 84 0.63 11.10 3.81
C ALA A 84 -0.38 11.69 4.81
N ARG A 85 -1.50 12.23 4.33
CA ARG A 85 -2.56 12.74 5.22
C ARG A 85 -3.13 11.62 6.10
N GLY A 86 -3.37 10.44 5.52
CA GLY A 86 -3.86 9.27 6.24
C GLY A 86 -2.84 8.71 7.22
N ALA A 87 -1.56 8.65 6.85
CA ALA A 87 -0.48 8.21 7.74
C ALA A 87 -0.35 9.13 8.96
N VAL A 88 -0.37 10.45 8.78
CA VAL A 88 -0.32 11.44 9.87
C VAL A 88 -1.56 11.38 10.76
N TYR A 89 -2.72 11.00 10.23
CA TYR A 89 -3.93 10.77 11.05
C TYR A 89 -3.74 9.62 12.04
N PHE A 90 -3.13 8.50 11.62
CA PHE A 90 -2.85 7.38 12.51
C PHE A 90 -1.65 7.62 13.43
N PHE A 91 -0.60 8.23 12.89
CA PHE A 91 0.65 8.50 13.58
C PHE A 91 1.07 9.96 13.36
N PRO A 92 0.69 10.90 14.26
CA PRO A 92 1.01 12.32 14.09
C PRO A 92 2.51 12.66 14.00
N SER A 93 3.37 11.77 14.51
CA SER A 93 4.82 11.86 14.42
C SER A 93 5.40 11.33 13.09
N GLY A 94 4.59 10.72 12.23
CA GLY A 94 5.03 10.18 10.94
C GLY A 94 5.61 11.26 10.03
N ARG A 95 6.82 11.02 9.51
CA ARG A 95 7.53 11.93 8.59
C ARG A 95 7.96 11.25 7.32
N THR A 96 8.25 9.95 7.37
CA THR A 96 8.50 9.13 6.19
C THR A 96 7.33 8.17 5.99
N ILE A 97 6.78 8.13 4.78
CA ILE A 97 5.71 7.21 4.41
C ILE A 97 6.23 6.31 3.30
N ILE A 98 6.19 5.02 3.57
CA ILE A 98 6.40 3.97 2.59
C ILE A 98 5.03 3.40 2.23
N ASP A 99 4.69 3.47 0.95
CA ASP A 99 3.43 2.94 0.42
C ASP A 99 3.77 1.90 -0.63
N VAL A 100 3.42 0.63 -0.38
CA VAL A 100 3.66 -0.45 -1.34
C VAL A 100 2.34 -1.14 -1.64
N GLY A 101 1.86 -0.87 -2.86
CA GLY A 101 0.66 -1.45 -3.43
C GLY A 101 0.96 -2.74 -4.20
N ALA A 102 0.03 -3.10 -5.10
CA ALA A 102 0.16 -4.30 -5.92
C ALA A 102 1.22 -4.15 -7.03
N GLU A 103 1.33 -2.97 -7.65
CA GLU A 103 2.16 -2.79 -8.85
C GLU A 103 3.19 -1.67 -8.74
N ASP A 104 3.12 -0.88 -7.67
CA ASP A 104 4.05 0.20 -7.40
C ASP A 104 4.46 0.25 -5.93
N GLY A 105 5.55 0.97 -5.69
CA GLY A 105 6.06 1.30 -4.38
C GLY A 105 6.50 2.76 -4.35
N ARG A 106 6.25 3.43 -3.25
CA ARG A 106 6.51 4.86 -3.05
C ARG A 106 7.22 5.08 -1.73
N ALA A 107 8.12 6.04 -1.73
CA ALA A 107 8.65 6.64 -0.52
C ALA A 107 8.36 8.13 -0.56
N SER A 108 7.86 8.69 0.53
CA SER A 108 7.57 10.12 0.60
C SER A 108 7.92 10.69 1.95
N LYS A 109 8.26 11.97 1.96
CA LYS A 109 8.50 12.76 3.16
C LYS A 109 7.42 13.83 3.26
N CYS A 110 6.87 14.02 4.45
CA CYS A 110 5.85 15.03 4.72
C CYS A 110 6.17 15.88 5.95
N ASP A 111 5.46 17.00 6.08
CA ASP A 111 5.46 17.83 7.29
C ASP A 111 4.45 17.32 8.35
N GLN A 112 4.35 18.03 9.48
CA GLN A 112 3.44 17.65 10.58
C GLN A 112 1.94 17.63 10.21
N ASN A 113 1.56 18.21 9.08
CA ASN A 113 0.17 18.23 8.60
C ASN A 113 -0.06 17.20 7.47
N GLY A 114 0.96 16.41 7.12
CA GLY A 114 0.89 15.46 6.01
C GLY A 114 1.06 16.11 4.63
N LYS A 115 1.55 17.35 4.55
CA LYS A 115 1.88 17.98 3.26
C LYS A 115 3.19 17.42 2.75
N ILE A 116 3.22 17.00 1.48
CA ILE A 116 4.39 16.40 0.85
C ILE A 116 5.51 17.43 0.68
N VAL A 117 6.70 17.03 1.13
CA VAL A 117 7.97 17.76 0.96
C VAL A 117 8.73 17.21 -0.24
N ASP A 118 8.85 15.89 -0.31
CA ASP A 118 9.52 15.19 -1.42
C ASP A 118 8.99 13.75 -1.54
N PHE A 119 9.11 13.15 -2.72
CA PHE A 119 8.67 11.78 -2.95
C PHE A 119 9.41 11.10 -4.12
N ALA A 120 9.47 9.77 -4.04
CA ALA A 120 10.02 8.88 -5.04
C ALA A 120 9.04 7.75 -5.31
N VAL A 121 8.86 7.40 -6.59
CA VAL A 121 8.00 6.30 -7.01
C VAL A 121 8.79 5.33 -7.87
N ASN A 122 8.56 4.03 -7.65
CA ASN A 122 8.92 2.96 -8.56
C ASN A 122 7.70 2.66 -9.44
N GLU A 123 7.53 3.42 -10.51
CA GLU A 123 6.41 3.24 -11.44
C GLU A 123 6.70 2.13 -12.45
N LYS A 124 5.65 1.38 -12.81
CA LYS A 124 5.62 0.43 -13.96
C LYS A 124 6.62 -0.73 -13.83
N CYS A 125 7.05 -1.04 -12.62
CA CYS A 125 7.91 -2.18 -12.35
C CYS A 125 7.33 -2.99 -11.18
N ALA A 126 6.80 -4.17 -11.50
CA ALA A 126 6.31 -5.11 -10.49
C ALA A 126 7.40 -5.46 -9.47
N ALA A 127 8.68 -5.42 -9.89
CA ALA A 127 9.78 -5.61 -8.97
C ALA A 127 9.82 -4.48 -7.93
N GLY A 128 9.60 -4.83 -6.66
CA GLY A 128 9.43 -3.86 -5.57
C GLY A 128 7.97 -3.58 -5.19
N ALA A 129 7.00 -4.37 -5.66
CA ALA A 129 5.58 -4.25 -5.31
C ALA A 129 4.97 -5.61 -4.92
N GLY A 130 3.71 -5.61 -4.46
CA GLY A 130 3.03 -6.83 -3.98
C GLY A 130 2.91 -7.95 -5.03
N SER A 131 2.74 -7.60 -6.31
CA SER A 131 2.72 -8.56 -7.42
C SER A 131 4.01 -9.35 -7.56
N PHE A 132 5.16 -8.81 -7.15
CA PHE A 132 6.39 -9.58 -7.07
C PHE A 132 6.26 -10.72 -6.05
N SER A 133 5.82 -10.41 -4.82
CA SER A 133 5.58 -11.43 -3.79
C SER A 133 4.58 -12.49 -4.24
N GLU A 134 3.55 -12.09 -5.00
CA GLU A 134 2.57 -13.02 -5.60
C GLU A 134 3.19 -13.98 -6.60
N SER A 135 4.04 -13.48 -7.52
CA SER A 135 4.77 -14.33 -8.46
C SER A 135 5.72 -15.28 -7.74
N MET A 136 6.47 -14.79 -6.74
CA MET A 136 7.42 -15.62 -6.01
C MET A 136 6.72 -16.69 -5.16
N ALA A 137 5.62 -16.35 -4.49
CA ALA A 137 4.81 -17.29 -3.72
C ALA A 137 4.26 -18.40 -4.61
N ARG A 138 3.79 -18.05 -5.82
CA ARG A 138 3.33 -19.01 -6.82
C ARG A 138 4.44 -19.94 -7.27
N ALA A 139 5.62 -19.40 -7.61
CA ALA A 139 6.77 -20.21 -8.03
C ALA A 139 7.29 -21.13 -6.90
N LEU A 140 7.16 -20.70 -5.64
CA LEU A 140 7.53 -21.49 -4.46
C LEU A 140 6.43 -22.47 -4.01
N GLU A 141 5.27 -22.46 -4.68
CA GLU A 141 4.08 -23.24 -4.32
C GLU A 141 3.72 -23.05 -2.83
N VAL A 142 3.56 -21.80 -2.42
CA VAL A 142 3.06 -21.40 -1.10
C VAL A 142 1.94 -20.38 -1.23
N PRO A 143 0.94 -20.39 -0.33
CA PRO A 143 0.01 -19.28 -0.20
C PRO A 143 0.76 -17.96 0.01
N LEU A 144 0.26 -16.86 -0.56
CA LEU A 144 0.87 -15.54 -0.42
C LEU A 144 0.99 -15.12 1.05
N GLU A 145 0.00 -15.50 1.85
CA GLU A 145 -0.09 -15.19 3.27
C GLU A 145 0.98 -15.91 4.10
N GLU A 146 1.52 -17.03 3.59
CA GLU A 146 2.53 -17.83 4.27
C GLU A 146 3.97 -17.42 3.94
N ILE A 147 4.20 -16.73 2.80
CA ILE A 147 5.57 -16.37 2.39
C ILE A 147 6.24 -15.43 3.40
N GLY A 148 5.49 -14.50 4.00
CA GLY A 148 5.98 -13.58 5.03
C GLY A 148 6.42 -14.32 6.31
N PRO A 149 5.53 -15.10 6.95
CA PRO A 149 5.90 -15.93 8.10
C PRO A 149 7.04 -16.92 7.84
N LEU A 150 7.13 -17.49 6.64
CA LEU A 150 8.26 -18.38 6.26
C LEU A 150 9.59 -17.62 6.26
N ALA A 151 9.62 -16.38 5.77
CA ALA A 151 10.83 -15.57 5.76
C ALA A 151 11.42 -15.33 7.16
N LEU A 152 10.56 -15.25 8.19
CA LEU A 152 10.98 -15.04 9.58
C LEU A 152 11.64 -16.27 10.21
N GLN A 153 11.56 -17.44 9.57
CA GLN A 153 12.17 -18.68 10.05
C GLN A 153 13.62 -18.85 9.58
N SER A 154 14.11 -17.96 8.71
CA SER A 154 15.47 -18.01 8.18
C SER A 154 16.35 -16.88 8.73
N ASN A 155 17.62 -17.21 8.99
CA ASN A 155 18.69 -16.24 9.26
C ASN A 155 19.70 -16.18 8.11
N ASN A 156 19.51 -16.95 7.05
CA ASN A 156 20.45 -17.04 5.94
C ASN A 156 20.24 -15.88 4.99
N VAL A 157 21.34 -15.29 4.51
CA VAL A 157 21.30 -14.25 3.48
C VAL A 157 21.54 -14.90 2.13
N ILE A 158 20.54 -14.86 1.26
CA ILE A 158 20.65 -15.24 -0.15
C ILE A 158 20.39 -13.99 -0.96
N TYR A 159 21.39 -13.59 -1.75
CA TYR A 159 21.24 -12.46 -2.67
C TYR A 159 20.47 -12.91 -3.90
N MET A 160 19.36 -12.23 -4.16
CA MET A 160 18.51 -12.46 -5.33
C MET A 160 18.48 -11.20 -6.20
N ASN A 161 18.50 -11.38 -7.52
CA ASN A 161 18.33 -10.27 -8.45
C ASN A 161 16.84 -9.95 -8.69
N ALA A 162 16.29 -9.04 -7.88
CA ALA A 162 14.93 -8.50 -8.07
C ALA A 162 14.89 -7.26 -8.97
N GLN A 163 15.63 -7.23 -10.08
CA GLN A 163 15.46 -6.17 -11.09
C GLN A 163 14.24 -6.40 -11.99
N CYS A 164 13.91 -7.66 -12.26
CA CYS A 164 12.80 -8.07 -13.11
C CYS A 164 12.09 -9.27 -12.47
N THR A 165 10.77 -9.19 -12.32
CA THR A 165 9.96 -10.27 -11.72
C THR A 165 10.15 -11.60 -12.45
N VAL A 166 10.24 -11.59 -13.79
CA VAL A 166 10.41 -12.82 -14.59
C VAL A 166 11.75 -13.51 -14.32
N PHE A 167 12.83 -12.72 -14.20
CA PHE A 167 14.15 -13.28 -13.88
C PHE A 167 14.25 -13.73 -12.43
N ALA A 168 13.66 -12.98 -11.50
CA ALA A 168 13.57 -13.38 -10.10
C ALA A 168 12.78 -14.69 -9.94
N GLU A 169 11.71 -14.88 -10.72
CA GLU A 169 10.93 -16.12 -10.71
C GLU A 169 11.77 -17.31 -11.18
N SER A 170 12.56 -17.12 -12.23
CA SER A 170 13.51 -18.13 -12.72
C SER A 170 14.61 -18.45 -11.71
N GLU A 171 15.04 -17.45 -10.94
CA GLU A 171 16.02 -17.61 -9.85
C GLU A 171 15.40 -18.39 -8.68
N VAL A 172 14.15 -18.13 -8.31
CA VAL A 172 13.40 -18.94 -7.33
C VAL A 172 13.34 -20.40 -7.75
N VAL A 173 12.99 -20.69 -9.01
CA VAL A 173 12.99 -22.07 -9.54
C VAL A 173 14.37 -22.72 -9.45
N SER A 174 15.44 -21.95 -9.72
CA SER A 174 16.82 -22.45 -9.59
C SER A 174 17.17 -22.80 -8.13
N LEU A 175 16.77 -21.97 -7.17
CA LEU A 175 16.95 -22.23 -5.73
C LEU A 175 16.18 -23.47 -5.27
N ILE A 176 14.97 -23.69 -5.81
CA ILE A 176 14.17 -24.89 -5.56
C ILE A 176 14.91 -26.16 -6.04
N HIS A 177 15.44 -26.16 -7.26
CA HIS A 177 16.23 -27.29 -7.78
C HIS A 177 17.52 -27.52 -6.99
N ALA A 178 18.10 -26.45 -6.43
CA ALA A 178 19.23 -26.53 -5.50
C ALA A 178 18.84 -27.03 -4.09
N LYS A 179 17.57 -27.37 -3.86
CA LYS A 179 17.01 -27.82 -2.57
C LYS A 179 17.17 -26.79 -1.45
N THR A 180 17.18 -25.51 -1.80
CA THR A 180 17.15 -24.41 -0.82
C THR A 180 15.82 -24.44 -0.08
N SER A 181 15.84 -24.15 1.23
CA SER A 181 14.61 -24.21 2.03
C SER A 181 13.60 -23.13 1.62
N LYS A 182 12.31 -23.41 1.77
CA LYS A 182 11.25 -22.40 1.51
C LYS A 182 11.44 -21.14 2.36
N ALA A 183 11.93 -21.28 3.60
CA ALA A 183 12.21 -20.18 4.50
C ALA A 183 13.33 -19.27 3.96
N ASP A 184 14.43 -19.84 3.48
CA ASP A 184 15.56 -19.08 2.92
C ASP A 184 15.16 -18.37 1.63
N ILE A 185 14.43 -19.04 0.73
CA ILE A 185 13.92 -18.43 -0.51
C ILE A 185 12.96 -17.28 -0.16
N SER A 186 12.04 -17.51 0.77
CA SER A 186 11.09 -16.49 1.22
C SER A 186 11.82 -15.27 1.79
N LYS A 187 12.86 -15.47 2.59
CA LYS A 187 13.67 -14.37 3.09
C LYS A 187 14.37 -13.60 1.96
N ALA A 188 14.98 -14.30 1.01
CA ALA A 188 15.64 -13.68 -0.14
C ALA A 188 14.68 -12.78 -0.95
N VAL A 189 13.44 -13.25 -1.15
CA VAL A 189 12.36 -12.51 -1.83
C VAL A 189 12.07 -11.21 -1.09
N HIS A 190 11.84 -11.25 0.22
CA HIS A 190 11.52 -10.04 0.98
C HIS A 190 12.68 -9.06 1.08
N ASP A 191 13.91 -9.55 1.30
CA ASP A 191 15.12 -8.74 1.32
C ASP A 191 15.28 -7.98 -0.01
N ALA A 192 15.03 -8.65 -1.14
CA ALA A 192 15.19 -8.06 -2.46
C ALA A 192 14.12 -6.98 -2.77
N ILE A 193 12.87 -7.18 -2.37
CA ILE A 193 11.82 -6.15 -2.48
C ILE A 193 12.14 -4.97 -1.55
N ALA A 194 12.47 -5.24 -0.28
CA ALA A 194 12.79 -4.22 0.71
C ALA A 194 13.96 -3.35 0.25
N ALA A 195 15.04 -3.94 -0.28
CA ALA A 195 16.20 -3.21 -0.77
C ALA A 195 15.84 -2.12 -1.80
N ARG A 196 14.86 -2.38 -2.68
CA ARG A 196 14.39 -1.39 -3.67
C ARG A 196 13.67 -0.23 -3.01
N ILE A 197 12.76 -0.54 -2.08
CA ILE A 197 11.99 0.45 -1.33
C ILE A 197 12.93 1.31 -0.46
N ILE A 198 13.89 0.68 0.20
CA ILE A 198 14.94 1.32 1.00
C ILE A 198 15.75 2.29 0.15
N SER A 199 16.15 1.89 -1.07
CA SER A 199 16.86 2.78 -1.98
C SER A 199 16.07 4.05 -2.31
N MET A 200 14.75 3.93 -2.50
CA MET A 200 13.89 5.10 -2.72
C MET A 200 13.76 5.96 -1.46
N ALA A 201 13.54 5.33 -0.31
CA ALA A 201 13.42 6.01 0.97
C ALA A 201 14.69 6.83 1.28
N ARG A 202 15.88 6.26 1.06
CA ARG A 202 17.16 6.95 1.22
C ARG A 202 17.32 8.13 0.27
N ARG A 203 16.79 8.05 -0.96
CA ARG A 203 16.83 9.16 -1.93
C ARG A 203 15.99 10.36 -1.50
N VAL A 204 14.83 10.10 -0.91
CA VAL A 204 13.91 11.14 -0.39
C VAL A 204 14.39 11.72 0.95
N GLY A 205 15.23 10.97 1.67
CA GLY A 205 15.78 11.34 2.97
C GLY A 205 14.87 10.86 4.10
N VAL A 206 15.24 9.72 4.69
CA VAL A 206 14.48 9.08 5.76
C VAL A 206 14.51 9.91 7.03
N GLU A 207 13.34 10.26 7.54
CA GLU A 207 13.10 10.94 8.81
C GLU A 207 12.12 10.12 9.67
N LYS A 208 12.45 9.90 10.94
CA LYS A 208 11.57 9.21 11.87
C LYS A 208 10.40 10.13 12.28
N ASP A 209 9.18 9.63 12.45
CA ASP A 209 8.82 8.20 12.38
C ASP A 209 8.50 7.74 10.95
N LEU A 210 8.76 6.44 10.69
CA LEU A 210 8.45 5.81 9.41
C LEU A 210 7.15 5.02 9.52
N VAL A 211 6.21 5.34 8.64
CA VAL A 211 4.90 4.69 8.54
C VAL A 211 4.83 3.87 7.25
N MET A 212 4.46 2.60 7.35
CA MET A 212 4.18 1.72 6.23
C MET A 212 2.67 1.65 5.97
N ILE A 213 2.26 1.88 4.74
CA ILE A 213 0.88 1.82 4.25
C ILE A 213 0.79 0.97 2.98
N GLY A 214 -0.44 0.72 2.51
CA GLY A 214 -0.67 -0.14 1.35
C GLY A 214 -0.72 -1.62 1.71
N GLY A 215 -1.17 -2.45 0.77
CA GLY A 215 -1.50 -3.86 1.04
C GLY A 215 -0.31 -4.71 1.48
N VAL A 216 0.90 -4.40 1.01
CA VAL A 216 2.13 -5.10 1.43
C VAL A 216 2.49 -4.81 2.89
N GLY A 217 1.90 -3.78 3.51
CA GLY A 217 2.02 -3.52 4.94
C GLY A 217 1.50 -4.66 5.82
N ASN A 218 0.71 -5.59 5.28
CA ASN A 218 0.27 -6.81 5.97
C ASN A 218 1.31 -7.95 5.94
N ASN A 219 2.38 -7.83 5.14
CA ASN A 219 3.40 -8.87 5.01
C ASN A 219 4.52 -8.69 6.05
N VAL A 220 4.50 -9.53 7.08
CA VAL A 220 5.47 -9.49 8.19
C VAL A 220 6.92 -9.73 7.76
N GLY A 221 7.16 -10.52 6.70
CA GLY A 221 8.50 -10.73 6.14
C GLY A 221 9.04 -9.48 5.50
N PHE A 222 8.19 -8.76 4.75
CA PHE A 222 8.53 -7.46 4.17
C PHE A 222 8.81 -6.41 5.25
N LEU A 223 7.93 -6.30 6.26
CA LEU A 223 8.11 -5.37 7.37
C LEU A 223 9.44 -5.60 8.10
N LYS A 224 9.80 -6.86 8.36
CA LYS A 224 11.07 -7.23 8.99
C LYS A 224 12.26 -6.79 8.13
N ALA A 225 12.24 -7.13 6.84
CA ALA A 225 13.32 -6.77 5.91
C ALA A 225 13.47 -5.24 5.74
N LEU A 226 12.35 -4.51 5.69
CA LEU A 226 12.34 -3.05 5.62
C LEU A 226 12.92 -2.41 6.89
N GLY A 227 12.46 -2.87 8.07
CA GLY A 227 12.92 -2.36 9.36
C GLY A 227 14.40 -2.64 9.60
N ASP A 228 14.86 -3.86 9.28
CA ASP A 228 16.26 -4.25 9.39
C ASP A 228 17.15 -3.42 8.45
N GLY A 229 16.75 -3.24 7.19
CA GLY A 229 17.57 -2.53 6.21
C GLY A 229 17.62 -1.01 6.39
N LEU A 230 16.68 -0.43 7.15
CA LEU A 230 16.69 0.97 7.56
C LEU A 230 17.22 1.19 8.98
N GLU A 231 17.27 0.14 9.81
CA GLU A 231 17.53 0.24 11.25
C GLU A 231 16.49 1.15 11.96
N ILE A 232 15.22 1.00 11.56
CA ILE A 232 14.09 1.81 12.04
C ILE A 232 12.90 0.90 12.34
N GLU A 233 12.23 1.16 13.47
CA GLU A 233 10.93 0.56 13.75
C GLU A 233 9.89 1.07 12.77
N VAL A 234 9.20 0.14 12.10
CA VAL A 234 8.18 0.46 11.09
C VAL A 234 6.82 0.52 11.77
N LEU A 235 6.19 1.70 11.78
CA LEU A 235 4.83 1.87 12.25
C LEU A 235 3.83 1.44 11.17
N VAL A 236 2.82 0.65 11.53
CA VAL A 236 1.81 0.16 10.58
C VAL A 236 0.41 0.40 11.15
N PRO A 237 -0.48 1.12 10.45
CA PRO A 237 -1.87 1.25 10.88
C PRO A 237 -2.61 -0.09 10.85
N ASP A 238 -3.70 -0.21 11.63
CA ASP A 238 -4.65 -1.31 11.40
C ASP A 238 -5.25 -1.17 9.99
N LYS A 239 -5.16 -2.23 9.19
CA LYS A 239 -5.58 -2.29 7.78
C LYS A 239 -4.90 -1.22 6.89
N PRO A 240 -3.58 -1.32 6.68
CA PRO A 240 -2.79 -0.32 5.96
C PRO A 240 -3.26 -0.08 4.52
N GLU A 241 -3.99 -1.01 3.92
CA GLU A 241 -4.56 -0.90 2.56
C GLU A 241 -5.64 0.19 2.42
N TYR A 242 -6.25 0.66 3.51
CA TYR A 242 -7.29 1.70 3.46
C TYR A 242 -6.75 3.13 3.63
N VAL A 243 -5.47 3.29 3.96
CA VAL A 243 -4.94 4.58 4.45
C VAL A 243 -5.07 5.69 3.41
N CYS A 244 -4.86 5.40 2.12
CA CYS A 244 -5.07 6.39 1.06
C CYS A 244 -6.54 6.83 0.94
N ALA A 245 -7.50 5.90 1.01
CA ALA A 245 -8.93 6.25 1.04
C ALA A 245 -9.29 7.06 2.29
N ILE A 246 -8.76 6.72 3.46
CA ILE A 246 -8.94 7.50 4.70
C ILE A 246 -8.40 8.91 4.54
N GLY A 247 -7.18 9.05 4.01
CA GLY A 247 -6.56 10.34 3.75
C GLY A 247 -7.36 11.20 2.79
N ALA A 248 -7.89 10.61 1.71
CA ALA A 248 -8.79 11.31 0.80
C ALA A 248 -10.08 11.76 1.49
N ALA A 249 -10.67 10.92 2.34
CA ALA A 249 -11.89 11.27 3.09
C ALA A 249 -11.65 12.38 4.13
N LEU A 250 -10.48 12.41 4.76
CA LEU A 250 -10.06 13.48 5.68
C LEU A 250 -9.94 14.82 4.94
N ILE A 251 -9.28 14.82 3.78
CA ILE A 251 -9.15 16.02 2.95
C ILE A 251 -10.53 16.47 2.43
N ALA A 252 -11.41 15.52 2.08
CA ALA A 252 -12.79 15.81 1.71
C ALA A 252 -13.56 16.53 2.81
N ALA A 253 -13.36 16.14 4.09
CA ALA A 253 -13.98 16.82 5.23
C ALA A 253 -13.45 18.25 5.44
N GLU A 254 -12.21 18.53 5.04
CA GLU A 254 -11.58 19.86 5.17
C GLU A 254 -11.99 20.83 4.04
N ARG A 255 -12.47 20.31 2.89
CA ARG A 255 -12.81 21.09 1.69
C ARG A 255 -14.29 21.47 1.56
N ASN A 256 -15.11 21.04 2.51
CA ASN A 256 -16.56 21.20 2.50
C ASN A 256 -17.02 22.45 3.26
#